data_AF-A0A6P4F7I1-F1
#
_entry.id   AF-A0A6P4F7I1-F1
#
_cell.length_a   1.000
_cell.length_b   1.000
_cell.length_c   1.000
_cell.angle_alpha   90.00
_cell.angle_beta   90.00
_cell.angle_gamma   90.00
#
_symmetry.space_group_name_H-M   'P 1'
#
loop_
_entity.id
_entity.type
_entity.pdbx_description
1 polymer ?
#
loop_
_entity_poly.entity_id
_entity_poly.type
_entity_poly.pdbx_seq_one_letter_code
_entity_poly.pdbx_strand_id
1 'polypeptide(L)'
;RKPKYPGIRNPLLKKSVVELVTQLRRGEITSVELVSAYIARVQEVNPSLNAVVEDRFEAALQDARLADQFIAKASSEFDRVALYTKYPILGIPFTVKESCGLKGLSFAVGSLARKNMKAAQDGDVVELVRAAGGIPLLVSANPEFCMSFETSNNIQGRCLNPYDLKRTSAGSSGGEGSLNGCGATTFGVGSEISGSI
;
A
#
# COMPACT_ATOMS: atom_id res chain seq x y z
N ARG A 1 -3.94 21.67 11.52
CA ARG A 1 -5.41 21.56 11.78
C ARG A 1 -5.65 20.07 11.89
N LYS A 2 -6.48 19.60 12.84
CA LYS A 2 -6.75 18.16 12.94
C LYS A 2 -7.23 17.61 11.59
N PRO A 3 -6.88 16.37 11.23
CA PRO A 3 -7.32 15.77 9.99
C PRO A 3 -8.84 15.83 9.87
N LYS A 4 -9.35 16.12 8.67
CA LYS A 4 -10.80 16.24 8.41
C LYS A 4 -11.48 14.89 8.14
N TYR A 5 -10.85 13.77 8.51
CA TYR A 5 -11.39 12.43 8.38
C TYR A 5 -11.55 11.77 9.76
N PRO A 6 -12.51 10.85 9.93
CA PRO A 6 -12.72 10.16 11.19
C PRO A 6 -11.53 9.25 11.55
N GLY A 7 -11.42 8.92 12.84
CA GLY A 7 -10.49 7.89 13.31
C GLY A 7 -10.81 6.52 12.72
N ILE A 8 -9.89 5.57 12.88
CA ILE A 8 -10.05 4.20 12.35
C ILE A 8 -11.22 3.49 13.05
N ARG A 9 -12.27 3.20 12.28
CA ARG A 9 -13.51 2.53 12.71
C ARG A 9 -13.50 1.02 12.44
N ASN A 10 -12.99 0.61 11.28
CA ASN A 10 -12.91 -0.80 10.91
C ASN A 10 -11.80 -1.49 11.72
N PRO A 11 -12.10 -2.55 12.50
CA PRO A 11 -11.11 -3.23 13.33
C PRO A 11 -10.01 -3.93 12.54
N LEU A 12 -10.24 -4.31 11.27
CA LEU A 12 -9.22 -4.95 10.43
C LEU A 12 -8.01 -4.04 10.20
N LEU A 13 -8.23 -2.72 10.17
CA LEU A 13 -7.18 -1.71 9.94
C LEU A 13 -6.29 -1.46 11.17
N LYS A 14 -6.57 -2.13 12.30
CA LYS A 14 -5.79 -2.04 13.54
C LYS A 14 -5.00 -3.30 13.84
N LYS A 15 -5.16 -4.35 13.03
CA LYS A 15 -4.50 -5.65 13.23
C LYS A 15 -3.14 -5.64 12.55
N SER A 16 -2.18 -6.32 13.16
CA SER A 16 -0.89 -6.59 12.53
C SER A 16 -1.05 -7.51 11.32
N VAL A 17 -0.05 -7.51 10.42
CA VAL A 17 0.00 -8.44 9.29
C VAL A 17 -0.08 -9.89 9.75
N VAL A 18 0.58 -10.24 10.86
CA VAL A 18 0.57 -11.61 11.43
C VAL A 18 -0.84 -12.04 11.85
N GLU A 19 -1.59 -11.14 12.49
CA GLU A 19 -2.97 -11.41 12.89
C GLU A 19 -3.86 -11.57 11.65
N LEU A 20 -3.71 -10.70 10.65
CA LEU A 20 -4.49 -10.76 9.41
C LEU A 20 -4.22 -12.05 8.62
N VAL A 21 -2.95 -12.45 8.48
CA VAL A 21 -2.56 -13.73 7.86
C VAL A 21 -3.18 -14.90 8.61
N THR A 22 -3.14 -14.89 9.95
CA THR A 22 -3.74 -15.94 10.77
C THR A 22 -5.25 -16.05 10.52
N GLN A 23 -5.94 -14.92 10.42
CA GLN A 23 -7.40 -14.89 10.20
C GLN A 23 -7.78 -15.33 8.78
N LEU A 24 -7.03 -14.91 7.77
CA LEU A 24 -7.21 -15.37 6.39
C LEU A 24 -6.99 -16.89 6.28
N ARG A 25 -5.92 -17.40 6.87
CA ARG A 25 -5.63 -18.84 6.87
C ARG A 25 -6.74 -19.66 7.53
N ARG A 26 -7.33 -19.14 8.61
CA ARG A 26 -8.46 -19.78 9.30
C ARG A 26 -9.80 -19.61 8.58
N GLY A 27 -9.89 -18.69 7.63
CA GLY A 27 -11.13 -18.33 6.95
C GLY A 27 -12.07 -17.49 7.84
N GLU A 28 -11.53 -16.82 8.85
CA GLU A 28 -12.29 -15.90 9.71
C GLU A 28 -12.63 -14.59 8.99
N ILE A 29 -11.81 -14.22 8.01
CA ILE A 29 -12.01 -13.07 7.10
C ILE A 29 -11.64 -13.50 5.67
N THR A 30 -12.06 -12.72 4.68
CA THR A 30 -11.64 -12.90 3.28
C THR A 30 -10.66 -11.81 2.84
N SER A 31 -9.82 -12.11 1.85
CA SER A 31 -8.92 -11.13 1.23
C SER A 31 -9.73 -10.01 0.57
N VAL A 32 -10.86 -10.32 -0.07
CA VAL A 32 -11.76 -9.30 -0.64
C VAL A 32 -12.28 -8.34 0.44
N GLU A 33 -12.72 -8.86 1.59
CA GLU A 33 -13.15 -8.04 2.73
C GLU A 33 -12.02 -7.14 3.22
N LEU A 34 -10.82 -7.70 3.38
CA LEU A 34 -9.64 -6.97 3.85
C LEU A 34 -9.21 -5.88 2.87
N VAL A 35 -9.08 -6.19 1.60
CA VAL A 35 -8.71 -5.25 0.54
C VAL A 35 -9.77 -4.15 0.41
N SER A 36 -11.06 -4.50 0.46
CA SER A 36 -12.15 -3.52 0.43
C SER A 36 -12.09 -2.55 1.62
N ALA A 37 -11.75 -3.05 2.81
CA ALA A 37 -11.59 -2.21 4.00
C ALA A 37 -10.46 -1.19 3.85
N TYR A 38 -9.31 -1.59 3.30
CA TYR A 38 -8.19 -0.69 3.04
C TYR A 38 -8.48 0.31 1.92
N ILE A 39 -9.13 -0.10 0.83
CA ILE A 39 -9.56 0.80 -0.25
C ILE A 39 -10.49 1.88 0.30
N ALA A 40 -11.50 1.49 1.08
CA ALA A 40 -12.43 2.44 1.69
C ALA A 40 -11.70 3.43 2.61
N ARG A 41 -10.68 2.96 3.36
CA ARG A 41 -9.87 3.84 4.19
C ARG A 41 -9.04 4.82 3.37
N VAL A 42 -8.39 4.35 2.30
CA VAL A 42 -7.62 5.22 1.39
C VAL A 42 -8.52 6.31 0.81
N GLN A 43 -9.70 5.95 0.31
CA GLN A 43 -10.68 6.90 -0.24
C GLN A 43 -11.16 7.91 0.81
N GLU A 44 -11.31 7.51 2.07
CA GLU A 44 -11.73 8.38 3.18
C GLU A 44 -10.65 9.41 3.56
N VAL A 45 -9.37 9.03 3.55
CA VAL A 45 -8.28 9.88 4.08
C VAL A 45 -7.50 10.64 3.02
N ASN A 46 -7.30 10.06 1.83
CA ASN A 46 -6.42 10.60 0.81
C ASN A 46 -6.81 12.00 0.31
N PRO A 47 -8.10 12.38 0.18
CA PRO A 47 -8.48 13.75 -0.18
C PRO A 47 -7.93 14.84 0.76
N SER A 48 -7.57 14.48 2.00
CA SER A 48 -6.93 15.40 2.96
C SER A 48 -5.40 15.28 3.00
N LEU A 49 -4.82 14.21 2.46
CA LEU A 49 -3.40 13.87 2.64
C LEU A 49 -2.59 13.99 1.37
N ASN A 50 -3.20 13.75 0.21
CA ASN A 50 -2.54 13.76 -1.09
C ASN A 50 -1.32 12.82 -1.15
N ALA A 51 -1.49 11.61 -0.63
CA ALA A 51 -0.45 10.60 -0.49
C ALA A 51 -0.45 9.55 -1.61
N VAL A 52 -1.50 9.47 -2.42
CA VAL A 52 -1.67 8.50 -3.52
C VAL A 52 -1.49 9.17 -4.86
N VAL A 53 -0.56 8.66 -5.67
CA VAL A 53 -0.30 9.14 -7.05
C VAL A 53 -1.22 8.44 -8.05
N GLU A 54 -1.33 7.12 -7.95
CA GLU A 54 -2.17 6.31 -8.83
C GLU A 54 -2.61 5.05 -8.08
N ASP A 55 -3.90 4.72 -8.12
CA ASP A 55 -4.42 3.50 -7.53
C ASP A 55 -4.57 2.35 -8.55
N ARG A 56 -4.74 1.12 -8.04
CA ARG A 56 -5.11 -0.07 -8.83
C ARG A 56 -6.25 -0.83 -8.16
N PHE A 57 -7.25 -0.14 -7.62
CA PHE A 57 -8.25 -0.73 -6.74
C PHE A 57 -9.05 -1.86 -7.39
N GLU A 58 -9.49 -1.73 -8.65
CA GLU A 58 -10.19 -2.82 -9.33
C GLU A 58 -9.31 -4.06 -9.49
N ALA A 59 -8.05 -3.89 -9.89
CA ALA A 59 -7.11 -4.99 -10.05
C ALA A 59 -6.75 -5.64 -8.70
N ALA A 60 -6.59 -4.84 -7.65
CA ALA A 60 -6.36 -5.35 -6.30
C ALA A 60 -7.54 -6.20 -5.79
N LEU A 61 -8.79 -5.80 -6.08
CA LEU A 61 -9.97 -6.61 -5.76
C LEU A 61 -10.04 -7.91 -6.57
N GLN A 62 -9.57 -7.91 -7.82
CA GLN A 62 -9.44 -9.14 -8.61
C GLN A 62 -8.38 -10.08 -8.03
N ASP A 63 -7.21 -9.56 -7.69
CA ASP A 63 -6.14 -10.31 -7.02
C ASP A 63 -6.63 -10.91 -5.70
N ALA A 64 -7.42 -10.14 -4.93
CA ALA A 64 -8.02 -10.60 -3.67
C ALA A 64 -8.99 -11.76 -3.87
N ARG A 65 -9.85 -11.70 -4.91
CA ARG A 65 -10.76 -12.83 -5.26
C ARG A 65 -9.96 -14.08 -5.64
N LEU A 66 -8.85 -13.93 -6.35
CA LEU A 66 -7.99 -15.05 -6.72
C LEU A 66 -7.31 -15.65 -5.48
N ALA A 67 -6.85 -14.82 -4.54
CA ALA A 67 -6.30 -15.27 -3.27
C ALA A 67 -7.35 -16.06 -2.46
N ASP A 68 -8.58 -15.55 -2.35
CA ASP A 68 -9.69 -16.24 -1.66
C ASP A 68 -10.02 -17.59 -2.31
N GLN A 69 -10.07 -17.65 -3.64
CA GLN A 69 -10.26 -18.91 -4.37
C GLN A 69 -9.11 -19.89 -4.12
N PHE A 70 -7.88 -19.39 -4.00
CA PHE A 70 -6.72 -20.24 -3.77
C PHE A 70 -6.70 -20.80 -2.35
N ILE A 71 -7.09 -19.99 -1.36
CA ILE A 71 -7.28 -20.42 0.04
C ILE A 71 -8.41 -21.45 0.12
N ALA A 72 -9.54 -21.21 -0.56
CA ALA A 72 -10.69 -22.12 -0.56
C ALA A 72 -10.39 -23.50 -1.17
N LYS A 73 -9.40 -23.62 -2.05
CA LYS A 73 -8.94 -24.90 -2.61
C LYS A 73 -8.15 -25.75 -1.62
N ALA A 74 -7.64 -25.17 -0.53
CA ALA A 74 -6.94 -25.90 0.52
C ALA A 74 -7.96 -26.59 1.45
N SER A 75 -8.12 -27.89 1.26
CA SER A 75 -9.16 -28.71 1.91
C SER A 75 -8.89 -29.05 3.37
N SER A 76 -7.62 -29.09 3.78
CA SER A 76 -7.21 -29.44 5.15
C SER A 76 -6.37 -28.33 5.79
N GLU A 77 -6.23 -28.36 7.12
CA GLU A 77 -5.33 -27.46 7.82
C GLU A 77 -3.87 -27.64 7.36
N PHE A 78 -3.47 -28.87 7.03
CA PHE A 78 -2.15 -29.15 6.48
C PHE A 78 -1.94 -28.43 5.12
N ASP A 79 -2.93 -28.49 4.23
CA ASP A 79 -2.87 -27.79 2.94
C ASP A 79 -2.77 -26.28 3.12
N ARG A 80 -3.52 -25.73 4.08
CA ARG A 80 -3.49 -24.30 4.42
C ARG A 80 -2.14 -23.88 5.01
N VAL A 81 -1.56 -24.69 5.88
CA VAL A 81 -0.21 -24.44 6.41
C VAL A 81 0.81 -24.46 5.27
N ALA A 82 0.80 -25.48 4.42
CA ALA A 82 1.71 -25.58 3.28
C ALA A 82 1.55 -24.39 2.30
N LEU A 83 0.30 -23.97 2.04
CA LEU A 83 -0.02 -22.82 1.22
C LEU A 83 0.62 -21.54 1.78
N TYR A 84 0.43 -21.26 3.06
CA TYR A 84 1.00 -20.07 3.71
C TYR A 84 2.51 -20.19 4.00
N THR A 85 3.10 -21.38 4.00
CA THR A 85 4.56 -21.52 3.97
C THR A 85 5.13 -21.04 2.64
N LYS A 86 4.44 -21.33 1.52
CA LYS A 86 4.86 -20.89 0.19
C LYS A 86 4.52 -19.41 -0.09
N TYR A 87 3.39 -18.94 0.41
CA TYR A 87 2.88 -17.57 0.23
C TYR A 87 2.58 -16.93 1.59
N PRO A 88 3.60 -16.46 2.32
CA PRO A 88 3.48 -16.06 3.72
C PRO A 88 2.55 -14.86 3.96
N ILE A 89 2.27 -14.07 2.94
CA ILE A 89 1.39 -12.90 3.01
C ILE A 89 0.26 -12.98 1.98
N LEU A 90 -0.16 -14.20 1.61
CA LEU A 90 -1.26 -14.42 0.67
C LEU A 90 -2.52 -13.64 1.07
N GLY A 91 -2.94 -12.74 0.18
CA GLY A 91 -4.15 -11.94 0.34
C GLY A 91 -3.98 -10.65 1.16
N ILE A 92 -2.75 -10.31 1.58
CA ILE A 92 -2.47 -9.11 2.36
C ILE A 92 -2.23 -7.89 1.44
N PRO A 93 -2.98 -6.79 1.59
CA PRO A 93 -2.81 -5.60 0.77
C PRO A 93 -1.64 -4.71 1.23
N PHE A 94 -0.84 -4.17 0.31
CA PHE A 94 0.29 -3.28 0.62
C PHE A 94 0.39 -2.10 -0.36
N THR A 95 1.26 -1.13 -0.09
CA THR A 95 1.48 0.07 -0.92
C THR A 95 2.92 0.20 -1.38
N VAL A 96 3.13 0.90 -2.50
CA VAL A 96 4.42 1.01 -3.17
C VAL A 96 4.76 2.48 -3.43
N LYS A 97 5.89 2.97 -2.92
CA LYS A 97 6.40 4.29 -3.29
C LYS A 97 6.70 4.35 -4.79
N GLU A 98 6.36 5.45 -5.47
CA GLU A 98 6.53 5.59 -6.93
C GLU A 98 7.93 5.20 -7.42
N SER A 99 8.99 5.56 -6.68
CA SER A 99 10.37 5.21 -7.04
C SER A 99 10.71 3.72 -6.97
N CYS A 100 9.87 2.90 -6.33
CA CYS A 100 10.11 1.47 -6.18
C CYS A 100 9.56 0.64 -7.35
N GLY A 101 8.78 1.24 -8.25
CA GLY A 101 8.31 0.62 -9.48
C GLY A 101 7.20 -0.42 -9.25
N LEU A 102 5.99 -0.09 -9.71
CA LEU A 102 4.86 -1.01 -9.77
C LEU A 102 4.41 -1.12 -11.22
N LYS A 103 4.56 -2.30 -11.82
CA LYS A 103 4.39 -2.54 -13.25
C LYS A 103 3.08 -1.95 -13.78
N GLY A 104 3.20 -1.15 -14.84
CA GLY A 104 2.07 -0.50 -15.51
C GLY A 104 1.54 0.76 -14.84
N LEU A 105 1.97 1.07 -13.61
CA LEU A 105 1.58 2.28 -12.88
C LEU A 105 2.67 3.35 -12.93
N SER A 106 2.37 4.53 -12.38
CA SER A 106 3.18 5.74 -12.45
C SER A 106 4.62 5.49 -12.01
N PHE A 107 5.54 6.06 -12.78
CA PHE A 107 6.97 6.03 -12.52
C PHE A 107 7.61 7.37 -12.90
N ALA A 108 6.91 8.47 -12.61
CA ALA A 108 7.39 9.83 -12.86
C ALA A 108 8.47 10.25 -11.85
N VAL A 109 8.44 9.64 -10.65
CA VAL A 109 9.29 9.96 -9.51
C VAL A 109 9.20 11.46 -9.19
N GLY A 110 7.98 11.99 -9.19
CA GLY A 110 7.67 13.41 -8.97
C GLY A 110 8.17 14.39 -10.05
N SER A 111 8.76 13.94 -11.17
CA SER A 111 9.34 14.84 -12.18
C SER A 111 8.42 15.12 -13.35
N LEU A 112 8.19 16.41 -13.65
CA LEU A 112 7.32 16.85 -14.76
C LEU A 112 7.75 16.31 -16.13
N ALA A 113 9.07 16.17 -16.36
CA ALA A 113 9.62 15.59 -17.59
C ALA A 113 9.22 14.11 -17.77
N ARG A 114 8.89 13.43 -16.67
CA ARG A 114 8.55 12.00 -16.60
C ARG A 114 7.08 11.74 -16.30
N LYS A 115 6.21 12.77 -16.31
CA LYS A 115 4.82 12.69 -15.81
C LYS A 115 3.95 11.56 -16.41
N ASN A 116 4.26 11.09 -17.61
CA ASN A 116 3.53 10.02 -18.29
C ASN A 116 4.29 8.69 -18.29
N MET A 117 5.46 8.61 -17.64
CA MET A 117 6.22 7.37 -17.55
C MET A 117 5.50 6.38 -16.65
N LYS A 118 5.43 5.14 -17.12
CA LYS A 118 4.95 3.99 -16.36
C LYS A 118 6.10 3.03 -16.10
N ALA A 119 6.07 2.32 -14.98
CA ALA A 119 7.05 1.30 -14.68
C ALA A 119 6.87 0.10 -15.64
N ALA A 120 7.93 -0.28 -16.34
CA ALA A 120 7.90 -1.41 -17.28
C ALA A 120 7.80 -2.77 -16.57
N GLN A 121 8.31 -2.84 -15.34
CA GLN A 121 8.33 -4.00 -14.47
C GLN A 121 8.16 -3.56 -13.01
N ASP A 122 7.88 -4.53 -12.14
CA ASP A 122 7.98 -4.30 -10.70
C ASP A 122 9.46 -4.11 -10.33
N GLY A 123 9.75 -3.29 -9.32
CA GLY A 123 11.07 -3.34 -8.70
C GLY A 123 11.25 -4.66 -7.94
N ASP A 124 12.49 -5.10 -7.76
CA ASP A 124 12.82 -6.43 -7.22
C ASP A 124 12.09 -6.75 -5.90
N VAL A 125 12.04 -5.79 -4.97
CA VAL A 125 11.32 -5.97 -3.69
C VAL A 125 9.82 -6.09 -3.91
N VAL A 126 9.24 -5.32 -4.82
CA VAL A 126 7.80 -5.38 -5.14
C VAL A 126 7.48 -6.74 -5.79
N GLU A 127 8.32 -7.23 -6.68
CA GLU A 127 8.20 -8.56 -7.28
C GLU A 127 8.21 -9.66 -6.21
N LEU A 128 9.17 -9.60 -5.27
CA LEU A 128 9.27 -10.56 -4.16
C LEU A 128 8.03 -10.53 -3.24
N VAL A 129 7.53 -9.34 -2.90
CA VAL A 129 6.33 -9.19 -2.06
C VAL A 129 5.09 -9.76 -2.77
N ARG A 130 4.94 -9.52 -4.07
CA ARG A 130 3.87 -10.11 -4.88
C ARG A 130 4.02 -11.63 -4.99
N ALA A 131 5.23 -12.13 -5.20
CA ALA A 131 5.52 -13.56 -5.25
C ALA A 131 5.21 -14.27 -3.92
N ALA A 132 5.33 -13.56 -2.80
CA ALA A 132 4.93 -14.02 -1.47
C ALA A 132 3.41 -13.96 -1.22
N GLY A 133 2.62 -13.51 -2.20
CA GLY A 133 1.15 -13.44 -2.17
C GLY A 133 0.56 -12.09 -1.77
N GLY A 134 1.39 -11.04 -1.62
CA GLY A 134 0.95 -9.69 -1.31
C GLY A 134 0.24 -9.01 -2.50
N ILE A 135 -0.73 -8.13 -2.19
CA ILE A 135 -1.56 -7.45 -3.18
C ILE A 135 -1.27 -5.94 -3.16
N PRO A 136 -0.63 -5.36 -4.19
CA PRO A 136 -0.37 -3.92 -4.20
C PRO A 136 -1.67 -3.14 -4.43
N LEU A 137 -1.95 -2.11 -3.63
CA LEU A 137 -3.17 -1.31 -3.76
C LEU A 137 -3.00 -0.10 -4.69
N LEU A 138 -1.83 0.53 -4.65
CA LEU A 138 -1.58 1.84 -5.23
C LEU A 138 -0.09 2.17 -5.25
N VAL A 139 0.24 3.25 -5.96
CA VAL A 139 1.50 3.98 -5.92
C VAL A 139 1.38 5.22 -5.01
N SER A 140 2.29 5.35 -4.05
CA SER A 140 2.33 6.49 -3.11
C SER A 140 3.31 7.58 -3.52
N ALA A 141 3.08 8.78 -2.99
CA ALA A 141 3.81 9.99 -3.30
C ALA A 141 5.24 10.03 -2.72
N ASN A 142 6.13 10.64 -3.49
CA ASN A 142 7.51 10.97 -3.15
C ASN A 142 7.86 12.38 -3.70
N PRO A 143 8.90 13.04 -3.21
CA PRO A 143 9.41 14.26 -3.84
C PRO A 143 10.13 13.95 -5.16
N GLU A 144 10.33 14.98 -5.97
CA GLU A 144 11.02 14.87 -7.25
C GLU A 144 12.40 14.19 -7.08
N PHE A 145 12.61 13.10 -7.82
CA PHE A 145 13.78 12.21 -7.76
C PHE A 145 14.16 11.68 -6.37
N CYS A 146 13.21 11.70 -5.42
CA CYS A 146 13.45 11.35 -4.02
C CYS A 146 14.44 12.30 -3.29
N MET A 147 14.72 13.50 -3.84
CA MET A 147 15.74 14.42 -3.35
C MET A 147 15.16 15.53 -2.47
N SER A 148 14.36 15.18 -1.46
CA SER A 148 13.86 16.12 -0.46
C SER A 148 13.41 15.42 0.83
N PHE A 149 13.56 16.10 1.97
CA PHE A 149 12.99 15.71 3.26
C PHE A 149 11.53 16.10 3.44
N GLU A 150 10.91 16.65 2.39
CA GLU A 150 9.47 16.90 2.33
C GLU A 150 8.91 16.33 1.04
N THR A 151 7.88 15.49 1.17
CA THR A 151 7.18 14.88 0.04
C THR A 151 6.28 15.91 -0.63
N SER A 152 6.87 16.64 -1.58
CA SER A 152 6.20 17.63 -2.40
C SER A 152 6.82 17.64 -3.78
N ASN A 153 6.00 17.71 -4.83
CA ASN A 153 6.45 17.83 -6.21
C ASN A 153 5.44 18.60 -7.06
N ASN A 154 5.82 19.00 -8.28
CA ASN A 154 4.99 19.82 -9.16
C ASN A 154 3.89 19.05 -9.92
N ILE A 155 3.86 17.72 -9.84
CA ILE A 155 2.80 16.89 -10.44
C ILE A 155 1.64 16.75 -9.47
N GLN A 156 1.93 16.19 -8.29
CA GLN A 156 0.95 15.83 -7.29
C GLN A 156 0.66 16.96 -6.31
N GLY A 157 1.63 17.85 -6.09
CA GLY A 157 1.63 18.78 -4.97
C GLY A 157 2.22 18.15 -3.70
N ARG A 158 1.79 18.68 -2.55
CA ARG A 158 2.36 18.33 -1.24
C ARG A 158 1.56 17.21 -0.58
N CYS A 159 2.26 16.16 -0.12
CA CYS A 159 1.73 15.15 0.79
C CYS A 159 1.78 15.68 2.23
N LEU A 160 0.73 15.43 3.01
CA LEU A 160 0.55 16.01 4.35
C LEU A 160 0.64 14.96 5.45
N ASN A 161 1.04 15.40 6.65
CA ASN A 161 1.15 14.52 7.80
C ASN A 161 -0.24 14.13 8.36
N PRO A 162 -0.52 12.84 8.57
CA PRO A 162 -1.82 12.36 9.03
C PRO A 162 -2.15 12.69 10.49
N TYR A 163 -1.17 13.15 11.29
CA TYR A 163 -1.38 13.57 12.67
C TYR A 163 -1.63 15.08 12.79
N ASP A 164 -1.01 15.90 11.93
CA ASP A 164 -1.29 17.33 11.81
C ASP A 164 -1.04 17.82 10.38
N LEU A 165 -2.11 18.18 9.67
CA LEU A 165 -2.06 18.62 8.26
C LEU A 165 -1.24 19.90 8.01
N LYS A 166 -0.75 20.57 9.07
CA LYS A 166 0.18 21.72 8.96
C LYS A 166 1.66 21.29 8.95
N ARG A 167 1.96 20.04 9.28
CA ARG A 167 3.31 19.48 9.36
C ARG A 167 3.64 18.70 8.09
N THR A 168 4.93 18.60 7.79
CA THR A 168 5.45 17.75 6.72
C THR A 168 5.16 16.28 7.01
N SER A 169 4.86 15.49 5.97
CA SER A 169 4.89 14.03 6.02
C SER A 169 6.31 13.46 5.94
N ALA A 170 7.33 14.32 6.06
CA ALA A 170 8.72 14.03 5.77
C ALA A 170 8.94 13.56 4.33
N GLY A 171 10.12 13.03 4.04
CA GLY A 171 10.53 12.58 2.72
C GLY A 171 11.84 11.80 2.81
N SER A 172 12.17 11.01 1.79
CA SER A 172 11.45 10.96 0.51
C SER A 172 10.26 9.99 0.46
N SER A 173 10.05 9.16 1.49
CA SER A 173 8.93 8.18 1.54
C SER A 173 7.71 8.67 2.31
N GLY A 174 7.44 9.99 2.29
CA GLY A 174 6.39 10.58 3.11
C GLY A 174 4.97 10.16 2.71
N GLY A 175 4.74 9.74 1.46
CA GLY A 175 3.48 9.11 1.05
C GLY A 175 3.22 7.81 1.82
N GLU A 176 4.21 6.91 1.86
CA GLU A 176 4.13 5.68 2.67
C GLU A 176 3.97 5.98 4.16
N GLY A 177 4.76 6.92 4.70
CA GLY A 177 4.64 7.33 6.10
C GLY A 177 3.25 7.89 6.44
N SER A 178 2.66 8.67 5.52
CA SER A 178 1.32 9.22 5.69
C SER A 178 0.24 8.14 5.64
N LEU A 179 0.31 7.20 4.69
CA LEU A 179 -0.66 6.10 4.57
C LEU A 179 -0.60 5.15 5.77
N ASN A 180 0.61 4.79 6.23
CA ASN A 180 0.79 3.96 7.42
C ASN A 180 0.26 4.70 8.67
N GLY A 181 0.59 5.97 8.84
CA GLY A 181 0.18 6.77 10.01
C GLY A 181 -1.34 6.98 10.15
N CYS A 182 -2.12 6.79 9.09
CA CYS A 182 -3.58 6.86 9.13
C CYS A 182 -4.29 5.49 8.97
N GLY A 183 -3.55 4.38 8.93
CA GLY A 183 -4.08 3.03 8.79
C GLY A 183 -4.64 2.71 7.40
N ALA A 184 -4.13 3.38 6.35
CA ALA A 184 -4.56 3.22 4.97
C ALA A 184 -3.73 2.20 4.17
N THR A 185 -2.82 1.49 4.84
CA THR A 185 -2.07 0.35 4.30
C THR A 185 -1.69 -0.59 5.44
N THR A 186 -1.46 -1.89 5.15
CA THR A 186 -0.91 -2.80 6.16
C THR A 186 0.59 -2.60 6.37
N PHE A 187 1.31 -2.34 5.26
CA PHE A 187 2.71 -1.97 5.20
C PHE A 187 3.04 -1.36 3.83
N GLY A 188 4.18 -0.69 3.74
CA GLY A 188 4.63 0.00 2.53
C GLY A 188 6.01 -0.46 2.06
N VAL A 189 6.25 -0.40 0.75
CA VAL A 189 7.59 -0.49 0.17
C VAL A 189 8.11 0.92 -0.10
N GLY A 190 9.12 1.34 0.65
CA GLY A 190 9.82 2.62 0.50
C GLY A 190 11.23 2.47 -0.05
N SER A 191 11.97 3.58 -0.13
CA SER A 191 13.38 3.57 -0.49
C SER A 191 14.17 4.48 0.43
N GLU A 192 15.42 4.09 0.71
CA GLU A 192 16.30 4.81 1.61
C GLU A 192 17.68 5.09 0.99
N ILE A 193 18.18 6.30 1.23
CA ILE A 193 19.53 6.76 0.91
C ILE A 193 20.14 7.54 2.10
N SER A 194 19.37 8.38 2.79
CA SER A 194 19.88 9.31 3.83
C SER A 194 18.78 9.87 4.76
N GLY A 195 17.98 9.02 5.37
CA GLY A 195 16.88 9.37 6.30
C GLY A 195 15.49 9.44 5.67
N SER A 196 15.25 8.75 4.55
CA SER A 196 14.01 8.72 3.77
C SER A 196 12.98 7.68 4.20
N ILE A 197 13.31 6.75 5.10
CA ILE A 197 12.39 5.79 5.73
C ILE A 197 12.33 6.06 7.23
#